data_AF-A0A453DZI7-F1
#
_entry.id   AF-A0A453DZI7-F1
#
_cell.length_a   1.000
_cell.length_b   1.000
_cell.length_c   1.000
_cell.angle_alpha   90.00
_cell.angle_beta   90.00
_cell.angle_gamma   90.00
#
_symmetry.space_group_name_H-M   'P 1'
#
loop_
_entity.id
_entity.type
_entity.pdbx_description
1 polymer ?
#
loop_
_entity_poly.entity_id
_entity_poly.type
_entity_poly.pdbx_seq_one_letter_code
_entity_poly.pdbx_strand_id
1 'polypeptide(L)'
;MASLRIEDPLHRWPAAVWRSPDTNTFPATTSERSSWKLSVPKPFFHCQEERYVVDDRLTILCVVHVLRLDVTLPNTRSCFISVVPPPTISGDLLMLLFASMSKSDSVKHAMRPDVTFIVGQTKIRAHKLVLAVRSPVFAAEFRWHMNESIIIRVDDDDMSASTFRAMLRFIYTDELPIKPNNDRMILTSEDKHAARLYEAMVRDLLVAADRYDLQRLRLLGEKVLAEGMDDKSVIPTLMVVHGRYSCRQLEDLCIEYIASHPNVYSDLKATEEYNEIKNSCFSFLLEVTDKVDMIDMAPKASSSNLQSHKRKRNDGGQVVVHGSHKFTIPYFRAVQRSLLAVGKNTICSGIFQVGGYNWQLCVRWLYPSNSSEFVVYLCVVSSFETSHVTTSIGFKIDDPSGMSLPPITMVEEIFTEAEYFRHAKFTLMKSTNSSHDDSLTIHCHLNVT
;
A
#
# COMPACT_ATOMS: atom_id res chain seq x y z
N MET A 1 23.83 -1.63 19.66
CA MET A 1 24.65 -0.40 19.61
C MET A 1 24.52 0.36 20.93
N ALA A 2 25.58 0.98 21.45
CA ALA A 2 25.55 1.74 22.70
C ALA A 2 26.12 3.15 22.50
N SER A 3 25.55 4.14 23.18
CA SER A 3 26.07 5.50 23.20
C SER A 3 26.22 6.01 24.64
N LEU A 4 27.29 6.77 24.86
CA LEU A 4 27.61 7.43 26.12
C LEU A 4 27.47 8.93 25.90
N ARG A 5 26.68 9.57 26.75
CA ARG A 5 26.41 11.01 26.73
C ARG A 5 26.79 11.59 28.10
N ILE A 6 27.64 12.61 28.09
CA ILE A 6 27.93 13.44 29.26
C ILE A 6 27.23 14.78 29.05
N GLU A 7 26.36 15.14 29.99
CA GLU A 7 25.61 16.38 29.95
C GLU A 7 26.29 17.45 30.81
N ASP A 8 26.23 18.70 30.36
CA ASP A 8 26.49 19.84 31.23
C ASP A 8 25.25 20.03 32.14
N PRO A 9 25.38 19.91 33.47
CA PRO A 9 24.27 20.08 34.41
C PRO A 9 23.59 21.45 34.31
N LEU A 10 24.30 22.46 33.80
CA LEU A 10 23.80 23.82 33.64
C LEU A 10 23.34 24.12 32.21
N HIS A 11 23.36 23.12 31.31
CA HIS A 11 22.96 23.21 29.89
C HIS A 11 23.61 24.37 29.11
N ARG A 12 24.80 24.84 29.52
CA ARG A 12 25.52 25.94 28.87
C ARG A 12 26.28 25.46 27.63
N TRP A 13 26.56 24.16 27.55
CA TRP A 13 27.29 23.54 26.45
C TRP A 13 26.55 22.31 25.89
N PRO A 14 26.70 22.02 24.58
CA PRO A 14 26.12 20.82 23.98
C PRO A 14 26.72 19.56 24.62
N ALA A 15 25.88 18.55 24.85
CA ALA A 15 26.29 17.30 25.46
C ALA A 15 27.38 16.60 24.63
N ALA A 16 28.42 16.10 25.31
CA ALA A 16 29.46 15.32 24.67
C ALA A 16 28.94 13.88 24.49
N VAL A 17 28.81 13.44 23.23
CA VAL A 17 28.25 12.13 22.88
C VAL A 17 29.27 11.29 22.14
N TRP A 18 29.51 10.08 22.64
CA TRP A 18 30.32 9.06 21.98
C TRP A 18 29.44 7.85 21.67
N ARG A 19 29.51 7.38 20.43
CA ARG A 19 28.77 6.20 19.99
C ARG A 19 29.74 5.07 19.70
N SER A 20 29.38 3.87 20.12
CA SER A 20 30.06 2.66 19.65
C SER A 20 29.89 2.59 18.13
N PRO A 21 30.96 2.44 17.34
CA PRO A 21 30.85 2.28 15.90
C PRO A 21 30.10 0.98 15.55
N ASP A 22 30.25 -0.05 16.40
CA ASP A 22 29.69 -1.38 16.18
C ASP A 22 28.75 -1.82 17.32
N THR A 23 27.95 -2.87 17.05
CA THR A 23 27.13 -3.53 18.08
C THR A 23 27.93 -4.63 18.78
N ASN A 24 28.02 -4.54 20.11
CA ASN A 24 28.66 -5.56 20.92
C ASN A 24 27.68 -6.69 21.26
N THR A 25 28.14 -7.93 21.20
CA THR A 25 27.37 -9.12 21.57
C THR A 25 27.81 -9.60 22.94
N PHE A 26 26.87 -9.77 23.86
CA PHE A 26 27.12 -10.28 25.20
C PHE A 26 26.47 -11.66 25.36
N PRO A 27 27.19 -12.67 25.86
CA PRO A 27 26.59 -13.96 26.16
C PRO A 27 25.62 -13.85 27.34
N ALA A 28 24.47 -14.53 27.24
CA ALA A 28 23.44 -14.46 28.27
C ALA A 28 23.77 -15.23 29.56
N THR A 29 24.79 -16.10 29.55
CA THR A 29 24.99 -17.14 30.57
C THR A 29 26.46 -17.37 30.96
N THR A 30 27.25 -16.31 31.14
CA THR A 30 28.57 -16.44 31.80
C THR A 30 28.52 -15.95 33.24
N SER A 31 29.13 -16.71 34.16
CA SER A 31 29.41 -16.29 35.54
C SER A 31 30.47 -15.17 35.63
N GLU A 32 31.12 -14.85 34.51
CA GLU A 32 32.08 -13.77 34.38
C GLU A 32 31.42 -12.50 33.82
N ARG A 33 31.75 -11.35 34.44
CA ARG A 33 31.28 -10.03 34.02
C ARG A 33 31.88 -9.68 32.65
N SER A 34 31.09 -9.81 31.60
CA SER A 34 31.46 -9.32 30.27
C SER A 34 31.34 -7.79 30.22
N SER A 35 32.46 -7.10 30.03
CA SER A 35 32.52 -5.63 29.90
C SER A 35 32.92 -5.21 28.49
N TRP A 36 32.37 -4.11 28.02
CA TRP A 36 32.82 -3.41 26.80
C TRP A 36 33.44 -2.07 27.19
N LYS A 37 34.44 -1.63 26.42
CA LYS A 37 35.14 -0.36 26.62
C LYS A 37 34.83 0.61 25.48
N LEU A 38 34.24 1.75 25.83
CA LEU A 38 34.17 2.92 24.96
C LEU A 38 35.26 3.90 25.37
N SER A 39 36.27 4.08 24.51
CA SER A 39 37.35 5.03 24.80
C SER A 39 36.89 6.45 24.53
N VAL A 40 36.86 7.28 25.58
CA VAL A 40 36.71 8.73 25.44
C VAL A 40 38.05 9.31 24.99
N PRO A 41 38.11 10.16 23.94
CA PRO A 41 39.36 10.74 23.46
C PRO A 41 40.08 11.52 24.57
N LYS A 42 41.37 11.25 24.78
CA LYS A 42 42.22 11.96 25.76
C LYS A 42 42.17 13.50 25.69
N PRO A 43 42.01 14.16 24.52
CA PRO A 43 41.86 15.61 24.45
C PRO A 43 40.64 16.17 25.20
N PHE A 44 39.60 15.36 25.44
CA PHE A 44 38.42 15.76 26.22
C PHE A 44 38.80 16.10 27.67
N PHE A 45 39.62 15.27 28.31
CA PHE A 45 40.06 15.48 29.68
C PHE A 45 41.10 16.59 29.82
N HIS A 46 41.91 16.85 28.79
CA HIS A 46 42.97 17.86 28.88
C HIS A 46 42.50 19.33 28.75
N CYS A 47 41.28 19.60 28.28
CA CYS A 47 40.82 20.98 28.05
C CYS A 47 39.34 21.27 28.41
N GLN A 48 38.54 20.27 28.79
CA GLN A 48 37.08 20.42 28.94
C GLN A 48 36.48 19.76 30.19
N GLU A 49 37.29 19.13 31.05
CA GLU A 49 36.82 18.39 32.24
C GLU A 49 36.03 19.27 33.22
N GLU A 50 36.51 20.49 33.50
CA GLU A 50 35.86 21.48 34.38
C GLU A 50 34.46 21.93 33.89
N ARG A 51 34.08 21.62 32.64
CA ARG A 51 32.79 22.03 32.06
C ARG A 51 31.66 21.05 32.36
N TYR A 52 31.99 19.80 32.68
CA TYR A 52 31.02 18.71 32.86
C TYR A 52 31.04 18.10 34.26
N VAL A 53 32.04 18.44 35.08
CA VAL A 53 32.11 18.10 36.50
C VAL A 53 31.67 19.32 37.30
N VAL A 54 30.52 19.24 37.97
CA VAL A 54 29.98 20.31 38.82
C VAL A 54 29.82 19.75 40.23
N ASP A 55 30.31 20.47 41.25
CA ASP A 55 30.29 20.04 42.66
C ASP A 55 30.87 18.64 42.89
N ASP A 56 31.99 18.33 42.22
CA ASP A 56 32.67 17.02 42.27
C ASP A 56 31.78 15.85 41.78
N ARG A 57 30.79 16.15 40.93
CA ARG A 57 29.87 15.15 40.36
C ARG A 57 29.94 15.14 38.84
N LEU A 58 30.18 13.95 38.29
CA LEU A 58 30.10 13.64 36.87
C LEU A 58 28.87 12.77 36.60
N THR A 59 27.97 13.24 35.74
CA THR A 59 26.78 12.48 35.35
C THR A 59 27.00 11.87 33.96
N ILE A 60 26.95 10.54 33.88
CA ILE A 60 27.12 9.78 32.64
C ILE A 60 25.81 9.08 32.30
N LEU A 61 25.23 9.42 31.15
CA LEU A 61 24.07 8.75 30.60
C LEU A 61 24.52 7.70 29.58
N CYS A 62 24.17 6.45 29.84
CA CYS A 62 24.43 5.33 28.94
C CYS A 62 23.10 4.88 28.32
N VAL A 63 23.02 4.94 26.98
CA VAL A 63 21.86 4.46 26.22
C VAL A 63 22.29 3.24 25.42
N VAL A 64 21.63 2.11 25.66
CA VAL A 64 21.93 0.82 25.02
C VAL A 64 20.74 0.36 24.20
N HIS A 65 20.96 0.14 22.89
CA HIS A 65 20.00 -0.50 22.01
C HIS A 65 20.32 -2.00 21.91
N VAL A 66 19.46 -2.82 22.50
CA VAL A 66 19.55 -4.28 22.48
C VAL A 66 18.76 -4.81 21.28
N LEU A 67 19.44 -5.51 20.38
CA LEU A 67 18.83 -6.20 19.26
C LEU A 67 18.62 -7.67 19.67
N ARG A 68 17.36 -8.11 19.77
CA ARG A 68 17.03 -9.52 20.05
C ARG A 68 16.78 -10.21 18.71
N LEU A 69 17.64 -11.17 18.37
CA LEU A 69 17.47 -11.99 17.18
C LEU A 69 16.74 -13.28 17.61
N ASP A 70 15.45 -13.38 17.31
CA ASP A 70 14.69 -14.61 17.53
C ASP A 70 15.04 -15.59 16.40
N VAL A 71 16.00 -16.49 16.66
CA VAL A 71 16.35 -17.56 15.72
C VAL A 71 16.30 -18.90 16.43
N THR A 72 15.22 -19.64 16.21
CA THR A 72 15.12 -21.07 16.51
C THR A 72 15.77 -21.87 15.39
N LEU A 73 17.07 -22.17 15.47
CA LEU A 73 17.72 -23.22 14.65
C LEU A 73 18.82 -23.96 15.46
N PRO A 74 19.01 -25.27 15.22
CA PRO A 74 19.75 -26.17 16.09
C PRO A 74 21.27 -26.12 15.91
N ASN A 75 21.98 -26.26 17.04
CA ASN A 75 23.42 -26.50 17.23
C ASN A 75 24.28 -26.70 15.95
N THR A 76 24.89 -25.61 15.48
CA THR A 76 26.06 -25.67 14.60
C THR A 76 27.32 -25.32 15.38
N ARG A 77 28.29 -26.25 15.34
CA ARG A 77 29.63 -26.14 15.92
C ARG A 77 30.29 -24.82 15.52
N SER A 78 30.95 -24.16 16.47
CA SER A 78 31.69 -22.90 16.28
C SER A 78 32.71 -23.04 15.15
N CYS A 79 32.46 -22.37 14.04
CA CYS A 79 33.38 -22.25 12.92
C CYS A 79 33.93 -20.82 12.94
N PHE A 80 35.26 -20.68 13.08
CA PHE A 80 35.95 -19.38 13.04
C PHE A 80 35.98 -18.86 11.60
N ILE A 81 34.86 -18.29 11.14
CA ILE A 81 34.78 -17.62 9.84
C ILE A 81 34.94 -16.11 10.08
N SER A 82 35.83 -15.48 9.30
CA SER A 82 35.95 -14.01 9.22
C SER A 82 34.60 -13.36 8.95
N VAL A 83 34.38 -12.13 9.45
CA VAL A 83 33.13 -11.37 9.22
C VAL A 83 32.76 -11.45 7.74
N VAL A 84 31.58 -12.00 7.45
CA VAL A 84 31.09 -12.14 6.07
C VAL A 84 30.87 -10.72 5.51
N PRO A 85 31.54 -10.33 4.42
CA PRO A 85 31.33 -9.01 3.82
C PRO A 85 29.88 -8.85 3.35
N PRO A 86 29.34 -7.62 3.33
CA PRO A 86 27.99 -7.36 2.85
C PRO A 86 27.84 -7.74 1.36
N PRO A 87 26.62 -8.05 0.90
CA PRO A 87 26.37 -8.38 -0.50
C PRO A 87 26.70 -7.19 -1.42
N THR A 88 27.46 -7.43 -2.49
CA THR A 88 27.86 -6.39 -3.46
C THR A 88 26.95 -6.30 -4.68
N ILE A 89 26.02 -7.25 -4.85
CA ILE A 89 25.22 -7.42 -6.07
C ILE A 89 24.51 -6.14 -6.54
N SER A 90 23.93 -5.36 -5.61
CA SER A 90 23.25 -4.09 -5.93
C SER A 90 24.25 -3.08 -6.51
N GLY A 91 25.43 -2.95 -5.89
CA GLY A 91 26.50 -2.09 -6.37
C GLY A 91 27.06 -2.55 -7.72
N ASP A 92 27.26 -3.85 -7.89
CA ASP A 92 27.79 -4.43 -9.14
C ASP A 92 26.81 -4.23 -10.31
N LEU A 93 25.50 -4.40 -10.07
CA LEU A 93 24.46 -4.09 -11.06
C LEU A 93 24.38 -2.58 -11.35
N LEU A 94 24.46 -1.72 -10.32
CA LEU A 94 24.46 -0.28 -10.52
C LEU A 94 25.64 0.18 -11.38
N MET A 95 26.80 -0.45 -11.25
CA MET A 95 27.97 -0.18 -12.09
C MET A 95 27.71 -0.49 -13.56
N LEU A 96 26.89 -1.49 -13.89
CA LEU A 96 26.46 -1.74 -15.28
C LEU A 96 25.62 -0.57 -15.81
N LEU A 97 24.69 -0.05 -15.01
CA LEU A 97 23.86 1.11 -15.40
C LEU A 97 24.70 2.39 -15.54
N PHE A 98 25.71 2.62 -14.70
CA PHE A 98 26.61 3.77 -14.86
C PHE A 98 27.53 3.63 -16.08
N ALA A 99 28.05 2.43 -16.34
CA ALA A 99 28.87 2.17 -17.52
C ALA A 99 28.09 2.43 -18.82
N SER A 100 26.78 2.13 -18.86
CA SER A 100 25.95 2.42 -20.04
C SER A 100 25.76 3.92 -20.32
N MET A 101 25.92 4.76 -19.29
CA MET A 101 25.81 6.23 -19.39
C MET A 101 27.15 6.92 -19.73
N SER A 102 28.28 6.23 -19.54
CA SER A 102 29.61 6.75 -19.91
C SER A 102 29.87 6.61 -21.41
N LYS A 103 30.46 7.64 -22.02
CA LYS A 103 30.93 7.59 -23.43
C LYS A 103 32.27 6.86 -23.59
N SER A 104 32.88 6.41 -22.49
CA SER A 104 34.22 5.82 -22.49
C SER A 104 34.16 4.30 -22.68
N ASP A 105 34.70 3.81 -23.79
CA ASP A 105 34.89 2.36 -24.09
C ASP A 105 35.94 1.66 -23.18
N SER A 106 36.36 2.29 -22.08
CA SER A 106 37.51 1.84 -21.28
C SER A 106 37.20 0.75 -20.25
N VAL A 107 35.94 0.36 -20.05
CA VAL A 107 35.59 -0.74 -19.13
C VAL A 107 35.62 -2.07 -19.89
N LYS A 108 36.82 -2.67 -19.99
CA LYS A 108 37.12 -3.90 -20.77
C LYS A 108 36.30 -5.15 -20.38
N HIS A 109 35.49 -5.10 -19.32
CA HIS A 109 34.71 -6.24 -18.81
C HIS A 109 33.23 -5.93 -18.53
N ALA A 110 32.73 -4.73 -18.89
CA ALA A 110 31.31 -4.42 -18.71
C ALA A 110 30.49 -4.93 -19.91
N MET A 111 29.39 -5.62 -19.62
CA MET A 111 28.40 -5.95 -20.65
C MET A 111 27.91 -4.66 -21.30
N ARG A 112 27.88 -4.62 -22.64
CA ARG A 112 27.41 -3.44 -23.35
C ARG A 112 25.88 -3.36 -23.28
N PRO A 113 25.30 -2.16 -23.18
CA PRO A 113 23.85 -1.98 -23.26
C PRO A 113 23.35 -2.40 -24.64
N ASP A 114 22.28 -3.18 -24.67
CA ASP A 114 21.63 -3.78 -25.84
C ASP A 114 20.23 -3.19 -26.11
N VAL A 115 19.82 -2.19 -25.33
CA VAL A 115 18.61 -1.40 -25.59
C VAL A 115 18.85 0.09 -25.33
N THR A 116 18.28 0.94 -26.18
CA THR A 116 18.27 2.40 -26.00
C THR A 116 16.84 2.90 -25.95
N PHE A 117 16.48 3.55 -24.85
CA PHE A 117 15.22 4.28 -24.71
C PHE A 117 15.41 5.73 -25.11
N ILE A 118 14.45 6.27 -25.83
CA ILE A 118 14.31 7.69 -26.13
C ILE A 118 13.14 8.19 -25.30
N VAL A 119 13.43 8.97 -24.26
CA VAL A 119 12.44 9.62 -23.40
C VAL A 119 12.55 11.12 -23.67
N GLY A 120 11.61 11.64 -24.46
CA GLY A 120 11.70 12.95 -25.08
C GLY A 120 12.96 13.11 -25.91
N GLN A 121 13.81 14.06 -25.52
CA GLN A 121 15.10 14.29 -26.19
C GLN A 121 16.26 13.49 -25.58
N THR A 122 16.01 12.71 -24.53
CA THR A 122 17.06 12.02 -23.77
C THR A 122 17.21 10.58 -24.24
N LYS A 123 18.43 10.19 -24.63
CA LYS A 123 18.79 8.79 -24.90
C LYS A 123 19.30 8.13 -23.61
N ILE A 124 18.68 7.02 -23.23
CA ILE A 124 19.00 6.26 -22.02
C ILE A 124 19.29 4.81 -22.41
N ARG A 125 20.48 4.32 -22.10
CA ARG A 125 20.94 2.98 -22.47
C ARG A 125 20.82 2.01 -21.30
N ALA A 126 20.36 0.78 -21.56
CA ALA A 126 20.15 -0.25 -20.54
C ALA A 126 20.41 -1.67 -21.08
N HIS A 127 20.15 -2.68 -20.25
CA HIS A 127 20.39 -4.09 -20.53
C HIS A 127 19.06 -4.87 -20.48
N LYS A 128 18.64 -5.47 -21.59
CA LYS A 128 17.36 -6.19 -21.72
C LYS A 128 17.21 -7.29 -20.68
N LEU A 129 18.27 -8.05 -20.42
CA LEU A 129 18.24 -9.15 -19.45
C LEU A 129 17.86 -8.65 -18.05
N VAL A 130 18.49 -7.57 -17.57
CA VAL A 130 18.20 -7.01 -16.24
C VAL A 130 16.77 -6.51 -16.17
N LEU A 131 16.31 -5.83 -17.21
CA LEU A 131 14.94 -5.30 -17.28
C LEU A 131 13.89 -6.42 -17.33
N ALA A 132 14.08 -7.43 -18.18
CA ALA A 132 13.17 -8.55 -18.35
C ALA A 132 13.04 -9.42 -17.09
N VAL A 133 14.14 -9.63 -16.36
CA VAL A 133 14.10 -10.40 -15.10
C VAL A 133 13.29 -9.66 -14.01
N ARG A 134 13.25 -8.33 -14.07
CA ARG A 134 12.71 -7.49 -12.99
C ARG A 134 11.33 -6.91 -13.29
N SER A 135 10.89 -6.95 -14.54
CA SER A 135 9.59 -6.45 -15.00
C SER A 135 8.99 -7.41 -16.02
N PRO A 136 7.81 -8.00 -15.73
CA PRO A 136 7.07 -8.82 -16.68
C PRO A 136 6.72 -8.08 -17.99
N VAL A 137 6.49 -6.77 -17.89
CA VAL A 137 6.20 -5.92 -19.05
C VAL A 137 7.42 -5.83 -19.97
N PHE A 138 8.61 -5.57 -19.43
CA PHE A 138 9.83 -5.61 -20.23
C PHE A 138 10.15 -7.02 -20.75
N ALA A 139 9.86 -8.07 -19.99
CA ALA A 139 10.03 -9.44 -20.46
C ALA A 139 9.17 -9.73 -21.70
N ALA A 140 7.92 -9.26 -21.70
CA ALA A 140 7.02 -9.37 -22.84
C ALA A 140 7.51 -8.53 -24.04
N GLU A 141 7.89 -7.28 -23.80
CA GLU A 141 8.40 -6.34 -24.82
C GLU A 141 9.63 -6.90 -25.56
N PHE A 142 10.56 -7.52 -24.82
CA PHE A 142 11.82 -8.01 -25.38
C PHE A 142 11.77 -9.44 -25.90
N ARG A 143 10.67 -10.18 -25.66
CA ARG A 143 10.57 -11.63 -25.92
C ARG A 143 11.08 -12.05 -27.30
N TRP A 144 10.82 -11.23 -28.32
CA TRP A 144 11.18 -11.51 -29.72
C TRP A 144 12.47 -10.87 -30.19
N HIS A 145 13.05 -9.97 -29.39
CA HIS A 145 14.18 -9.12 -29.79
C HIS A 145 15.40 -9.29 -28.86
N MET A 146 15.53 -10.40 -28.13
CA MET A 146 16.59 -10.56 -27.12
C MET A 146 18.02 -10.45 -27.69
N ASN A 147 18.23 -10.78 -28.97
CA ASN A 147 19.57 -10.84 -29.57
C ASN A 147 19.98 -9.56 -30.31
N GLU A 148 19.05 -8.64 -30.56
CA GLU A 148 19.29 -7.44 -31.38
C GLU A 148 19.40 -6.19 -30.51
N SER A 149 20.20 -5.21 -30.92
CA SER A 149 20.14 -3.90 -30.28
C SER A 149 18.94 -3.12 -30.80
N ILE A 150 17.99 -2.74 -29.93
CA ILE A 150 16.77 -2.02 -30.33
C ILE A 150 16.69 -0.62 -29.72
N ILE A 151 15.89 0.23 -30.36
CA ILE A 151 15.55 1.56 -29.87
C ILE A 151 14.05 1.59 -29.55
N ILE A 152 13.70 1.97 -28.32
CA ILE A 152 12.31 2.12 -27.86
C ILE A 152 12.06 3.59 -27.57
N ARG A 153 10.91 4.12 -28.00
CA ARG A 153 10.45 5.46 -27.62
C ARG A 153 9.47 5.35 -26.47
N VAL A 154 9.64 6.20 -25.47
CA VAL A 154 8.72 6.39 -24.35
C VAL A 154 8.12 7.77 -24.54
N ASP A 155 6.79 7.88 -24.54
CA ASP A 155 6.13 9.16 -24.76
C ASP A 155 6.40 10.09 -23.57
N ASP A 156 6.56 11.39 -23.83
CA ASP A 156 6.85 12.37 -22.78
C ASP A 156 5.69 12.50 -21.77
N ASP A 157 4.47 12.27 -22.25
CA ASP A 157 3.26 12.22 -21.42
C ASP A 157 3.24 10.99 -20.49
N ASP A 158 4.02 9.95 -20.80
CA ASP A 158 4.09 8.74 -19.99
C ASP A 158 4.97 8.91 -18.76
N MET A 159 6.15 9.49 -18.93
CA MET A 159 7.06 9.85 -17.84
C MET A 159 8.23 10.69 -18.28
N SER A 160 8.72 11.53 -17.34
CA SER A 160 9.95 12.29 -17.51
C SER A 160 11.20 11.40 -17.59
N ALA A 161 12.25 11.90 -18.25
CA ALA A 161 13.55 11.22 -18.29
C ALA A 161 14.17 11.03 -16.89
N SER A 162 13.92 11.95 -15.94
CA SER A 162 14.36 11.80 -14.54
C SER A 162 13.65 10.65 -13.83
N THR A 163 12.33 10.52 -13.99
CA THR A 163 11.53 9.43 -13.43
C THR A 163 11.96 8.10 -14.04
N PHE A 164 12.15 8.05 -15.37
CA PHE A 164 12.62 6.84 -16.05
C PHE A 164 14.01 6.40 -15.53
N ARG A 165 14.94 7.34 -15.32
CA ARG A 165 16.26 7.03 -14.72
C ARG A 165 16.14 6.52 -13.29
N ALA A 166 15.28 7.11 -12.48
CA ALA A 166 15.03 6.66 -11.12
C ALA A 166 14.42 5.25 -11.09
N MET A 167 13.48 4.95 -11.99
CA MET A 167 12.91 3.62 -12.17
C MET A 167 13.98 2.61 -12.61
N LEU A 168 14.83 2.96 -13.57
CA LEU A 168 15.95 2.10 -13.97
C LEU A 168 16.88 1.83 -12.81
N ARG A 169 17.24 2.84 -12.01
CA ARG A 169 18.08 2.62 -10.82
C ARG A 169 17.42 1.60 -9.89
N PHE A 170 16.13 1.75 -9.60
CA PHE A 170 15.39 0.78 -8.79
C PHE A 170 15.42 -0.63 -9.39
N ILE A 171 15.26 -0.78 -10.71
CA ILE A 171 15.30 -2.10 -11.36
C ILE A 171 16.65 -2.80 -11.11
N TYR A 172 17.75 -2.04 -11.13
CA TYR A 172 19.11 -2.58 -10.94
C TYR A 172 19.49 -2.78 -9.47
N THR A 173 18.97 -1.98 -8.54
CA THR A 173 19.44 -1.95 -7.14
C THR A 173 18.39 -2.33 -6.10
N ASP A 174 17.11 -2.37 -6.48
CA ASP A 174 15.96 -2.51 -5.57
C ASP A 174 15.86 -1.39 -4.51
N GLU A 175 16.53 -0.25 -4.77
CA GLU A 175 16.58 0.91 -3.87
C GLU A 175 15.82 2.10 -4.47
N LEU A 176 15.01 2.75 -3.65
CA LEU A 176 14.41 4.04 -3.99
C LEU A 176 15.49 5.14 -4.11
N PRO A 177 15.19 6.25 -4.81
CA PRO A 177 16.04 7.42 -4.74
C PRO A 177 16.26 7.85 -3.29
N ILE A 178 17.44 8.39 -3.00
CA ILE A 178 17.82 8.78 -1.64
C ILE A 178 16.91 9.91 -1.18
N LYS A 179 16.12 9.67 -0.12
CA LYS A 179 15.38 10.73 0.56
C LYS A 179 16.40 11.72 1.15
N PRO A 180 16.22 13.04 0.96
CA PRO A 180 17.10 14.02 1.60
C PRO A 180 17.11 13.79 3.12
N ASN A 181 18.32 13.74 3.71
CA ASN A 181 18.50 13.44 5.13
C ASN A 181 17.93 14.58 5.99
N ASN A 182 16.88 14.26 6.73
CA ASN A 182 16.13 15.19 7.56
C ASN A 182 16.38 15.00 9.07
N ASP A 183 17.55 14.45 9.47
CA ASP A 183 17.91 14.12 10.86
C ASP A 183 18.04 15.35 11.80
N ARG A 184 17.75 16.56 11.30
CA ARG A 184 17.77 17.80 12.07
C ARG A 184 16.40 18.04 12.72
N MET A 185 16.41 18.34 14.02
CA MET A 185 15.20 18.65 14.80
C MET A 185 14.43 19.88 14.28
N ILE A 186 15.08 20.75 13.50
CA ILE A 186 14.47 21.89 12.80
C ILE A 186 14.81 21.77 11.32
N LEU A 187 13.79 21.54 10.49
CA LEU A 187 13.92 21.51 9.03
C LEU A 187 14.00 22.94 8.48
N THR A 188 15.02 23.20 7.67
CA THR A 188 15.12 24.46 6.93
C THR A 188 14.07 24.52 5.81
N SER A 189 13.86 25.71 5.23
CA SER A 189 12.99 25.87 4.06
C SER A 189 13.47 25.04 2.85
N GLU A 190 14.79 24.90 2.72
CA GLU A 190 15.45 24.10 1.68
C GLU A 190 15.20 22.60 1.89
N ASP A 191 15.33 22.10 3.13
CA ASP A 191 15.05 20.69 3.46
C ASP A 191 13.60 20.31 3.15
N LYS A 192 12.65 21.21 3.47
CA LYS A 192 11.23 21.02 3.15
C LYS A 192 10.96 21.03 1.64
N HIS A 193 11.70 21.86 0.87
CA HIS A 193 11.56 21.88 -0.58
C HIS A 193 12.12 20.60 -1.21
N ALA A 194 13.28 20.13 -0.75
CA ALA A 194 13.88 18.88 -1.21
C ALA A 194 12.98 17.67 -0.90
N ALA A 195 12.35 17.61 0.28
CA ALA A 195 11.39 16.57 0.63
C ALA A 195 10.17 16.55 -0.31
N ARG A 196 9.62 17.73 -0.64
CA ARG A 196 8.50 17.84 -1.60
C ARG A 196 8.88 17.40 -3.01
N LEU A 197 10.07 17.76 -3.49
CA LEU A 197 10.57 17.28 -4.79
C LEU A 197 10.77 15.77 -4.80
N TYR A 198 11.25 15.22 -3.68
CA TYR A 198 11.36 13.77 -3.51
C TYR A 198 10.00 13.07 -3.57
N GLU A 199 9.01 13.56 -2.84
CA GLU A 199 7.64 13.02 -2.88
C GLU A 199 6.99 13.14 -4.26
N ALA A 200 7.22 14.24 -4.97
CA ALA A 200 6.76 14.40 -6.36
C ALA A 200 7.37 13.32 -7.27
N MET A 201 8.68 13.08 -7.17
CA MET A 201 9.34 12.01 -7.89
C MET A 201 8.81 10.62 -7.49
N VAL A 202 8.47 10.40 -6.22
CA VAL A 202 7.87 9.14 -5.76
C VAL A 202 6.47 8.93 -6.34
N ARG A 203 5.66 9.98 -6.45
CA ARG A 203 4.36 9.94 -7.15
C ARG A 203 4.53 9.54 -8.62
N ASP A 204 5.47 10.16 -9.33
CA ASP A 204 5.76 9.78 -10.72
C ASP A 204 6.26 8.32 -10.82
N LEU A 205 7.04 7.86 -9.84
CA LEU A 205 7.48 6.46 -9.77
C LEU A 205 6.34 5.48 -9.51
N LEU A 206 5.25 5.87 -8.82
CA LEU A 206 4.06 5.03 -8.69
C LEU A 206 3.41 4.78 -10.06
N VAL A 207 3.29 5.83 -10.87
CA VAL A 207 2.75 5.72 -12.24
C VAL A 207 3.62 4.78 -13.08
N ALA A 208 4.93 4.93 -12.98
CA ALA A 208 5.87 4.06 -13.67
C ALA A 208 5.83 2.61 -13.16
N ALA A 209 5.69 2.41 -11.84
CA ALA A 209 5.62 1.10 -11.23
C ALA A 209 4.39 0.32 -11.67
N ASP A 210 3.25 0.99 -11.79
CA ASP A 210 2.02 0.39 -12.30
C ASP A 210 2.16 0.00 -13.78
N ARG A 211 2.74 0.88 -14.60
CA ARG A 211 2.95 0.64 -16.03
C ARG A 211 3.88 -0.55 -16.32
N TYR A 212 4.95 -0.68 -15.55
CA TYR A 212 5.98 -1.70 -15.76
C TYR A 212 5.85 -2.90 -14.81
N ASP A 213 4.75 -2.98 -14.06
CA ASP A 213 4.45 -4.04 -13.08
C ASP A 213 5.60 -4.27 -12.08
N LEU A 214 6.01 -3.20 -11.42
CA LEU A 214 7.06 -3.18 -10.40
C LEU A 214 6.42 -3.12 -9.01
N GLN A 215 5.78 -4.22 -8.58
CA GLN A 215 5.00 -4.28 -7.33
C GLN A 215 5.77 -3.77 -6.10
N ARG A 216 7.05 -4.11 -5.97
CA ARG A 216 7.86 -3.69 -4.82
C ARG A 216 8.14 -2.18 -4.82
N LEU A 217 8.41 -1.59 -6.00
CA LEU A 217 8.56 -0.14 -6.13
C LEU A 217 7.27 0.57 -5.74
N ARG A 218 6.13 0.02 -6.20
CA ARG A 218 4.80 0.54 -5.89
C ARG A 218 4.56 0.58 -4.37
N LEU A 219 4.71 -0.54 -3.68
CA LEU A 219 4.49 -0.63 -2.23
C LEU A 219 5.44 0.26 -1.42
N LEU A 220 6.71 0.37 -1.84
CA LEU A 220 7.66 1.30 -1.20
C LEU A 220 7.23 2.76 -1.40
N GLY A 221 6.79 3.12 -2.61
CA GLY A 221 6.27 4.44 -2.91
C GLY A 221 5.01 4.78 -2.12
N GLU A 222 4.05 3.84 -2.04
CA GLU A 222 2.83 3.98 -1.24
C GLU A 222 3.17 4.23 0.23
N LYS A 223 4.10 3.46 0.79
CA LYS A 223 4.56 3.65 2.17
C LYS A 223 5.18 5.02 2.40
N VAL A 224 6.06 5.48 1.50
CA VAL A 224 6.73 6.77 1.62
C VAL A 224 5.72 7.92 1.59
N LEU A 225 4.73 7.86 0.70
CA LEU A 225 3.70 8.89 0.58
C LEU A 225 2.69 8.85 1.74
N ALA A 226 2.36 7.67 2.24
CA ALA A 226 1.52 7.52 3.43
C ALA A 226 2.19 8.13 4.68
N GLU A 227 3.48 7.85 4.91
CA GLU A 227 4.23 8.38 6.05
C GLU A 227 4.48 9.91 5.96
N GLY A 228 4.47 10.47 4.75
CA GLY A 228 4.67 11.90 4.47
C GLY A 228 3.39 12.69 4.20
N MET A 229 2.22 12.11 4.47
CA MET A 229 0.94 12.74 4.11
C MET A 229 0.68 14.01 4.93
N ASP A 230 0.40 15.11 4.24
CA ASP A 230 0.04 16.41 4.81
C ASP A 230 -1.01 17.13 3.94
N ASP A 231 -1.54 18.26 4.44
CA ASP A 231 -2.54 19.08 3.75
C ASP A 231 -2.17 19.45 2.30
N LYS A 232 -0.87 19.52 1.98
CA LYS A 232 -0.37 19.92 0.65
C LYS A 232 -0.10 18.72 -0.25
N SER A 233 0.22 17.56 0.33
CA SER A 233 0.61 16.36 -0.40
C SER A 233 -0.56 15.41 -0.66
N VAL A 234 -1.63 15.47 0.14
CA VAL A 234 -2.77 14.55 0.04
C VAL A 234 -3.53 14.65 -1.28
N ILE A 235 -3.84 15.86 -1.76
CA ILE A 235 -4.59 16.05 -3.01
C ILE A 235 -3.77 15.57 -4.23
N PRO A 236 -2.51 16.01 -4.45
CA PRO A 236 -1.71 15.50 -5.56
C PRO A 236 -1.48 13.99 -5.50
N THR A 237 -1.38 13.41 -4.29
CA THR A 237 -1.22 11.97 -4.12
C THR A 237 -2.49 11.23 -4.52
N LEU A 238 -3.63 11.70 -4.03
CA LEU A 238 -4.93 11.17 -4.41
C LEU A 238 -5.13 11.18 -5.92
N MET A 239 -4.83 12.29 -6.60
CA MET A 239 -4.97 12.38 -8.07
C MET A 239 -4.17 11.31 -8.81
N VAL A 240 -3.02 10.92 -8.28
CA VAL A 240 -2.16 9.90 -8.89
C VAL A 240 -2.69 8.49 -8.65
N VAL A 241 -3.19 8.19 -7.44
CA VAL A 241 -3.65 6.84 -7.08
C VAL A 241 -5.11 6.58 -7.42
N HIS A 242 -5.90 7.63 -7.59
CA HIS A 242 -7.33 7.51 -7.80
C HIS A 242 -7.66 6.64 -9.01
N GLY A 243 -8.52 5.63 -8.79
CA GLY A 243 -8.92 4.69 -9.83
C GLY A 243 -7.87 3.64 -10.23
N ARG A 244 -6.64 3.71 -9.67
CA ARG A 244 -5.62 2.66 -9.84
C ARG A 244 -5.87 1.55 -8.83
N TYR A 245 -6.39 0.43 -9.30
CA TYR A 245 -6.66 -0.76 -8.48
C TYR A 245 -5.41 -1.22 -7.68
N SER A 246 -4.23 -1.01 -8.26
CA SER A 246 -2.94 -1.36 -7.70
C SER A 246 -2.55 -0.55 -6.45
N CYS A 247 -3.12 0.64 -6.24
CA CYS A 247 -2.76 1.59 -5.18
C CYS A 247 -3.91 1.87 -4.18
N ARG A 248 -4.88 0.95 -4.07
CA ARG A 248 -6.09 1.13 -3.22
C ARG A 248 -5.80 1.50 -1.77
N GLN A 249 -4.76 0.91 -1.18
CA GLN A 249 -4.42 1.19 0.23
C GLN A 249 -4.05 2.66 0.44
N LEU A 250 -3.25 3.24 -0.47
CA LEU A 250 -2.93 4.66 -0.41
C LEU A 250 -4.14 5.54 -0.74
N GLU A 251 -5.00 5.12 -1.68
CA GLU A 251 -6.25 5.82 -2.00
C GLU A 251 -7.17 5.92 -0.77
N ASP A 252 -7.37 4.81 -0.06
CA ASP A 252 -8.19 4.75 1.16
C ASP A 252 -7.64 5.68 2.26
N LEU A 253 -6.31 5.69 2.45
CA LEU A 253 -5.63 6.57 3.40
C LEU A 253 -5.80 8.06 3.03
N CYS A 254 -5.69 8.40 1.74
CA CYS A 254 -5.94 9.78 1.30
C CYS A 254 -7.38 10.20 1.57
N ILE A 255 -8.35 9.32 1.30
CA ILE A 255 -9.78 9.56 1.58
C ILE A 255 -10.01 9.78 3.07
N GLU A 256 -9.45 8.93 3.93
CA GLU A 256 -9.55 9.05 5.39
C GLU A 256 -8.92 10.35 5.90
N TYR A 257 -7.77 10.75 5.35
CA TYR A 257 -7.12 12.00 5.68
C TYR A 257 -7.98 13.22 5.31
N ILE A 258 -8.53 13.24 4.10
CA ILE A 258 -9.40 14.35 3.64
C ILE A 258 -10.67 14.42 4.49
N ALA A 259 -11.29 13.27 4.79
CA ALA A 259 -12.50 13.23 5.61
C ALA A 259 -12.26 13.75 7.05
N SER A 260 -11.08 13.51 7.61
CA SER A 260 -10.71 13.97 8.96
C SER A 260 -10.26 15.44 9.03
N HIS A 261 -10.04 16.11 7.90
CA HIS A 261 -9.55 17.50 7.83
C HIS A 261 -10.50 18.40 7.01
N PRO A 262 -11.49 19.06 7.66
CA PRO A 262 -12.52 19.84 6.96
C PRO A 262 -11.97 20.96 6.05
N ASN A 263 -10.87 21.60 6.45
CA ASN A 263 -10.23 22.66 5.66
C ASN A 263 -9.64 22.11 4.35
N VAL A 264 -9.02 20.93 4.40
CA VAL A 264 -8.46 20.26 3.22
C VAL A 264 -9.59 19.84 2.27
N TYR A 265 -10.70 19.35 2.81
CA TYR A 265 -11.88 19.03 2.00
C TYR A 265 -12.50 20.27 1.34
N SER A 266 -12.60 21.40 2.04
CA SER A 266 -13.07 22.65 1.44
C SER A 266 -12.13 23.17 0.35
N ASP A 267 -10.82 23.06 0.58
CA ASP A 267 -9.80 23.45 -0.39
C ASP A 267 -9.87 22.56 -1.64
N LEU A 268 -9.95 21.24 -1.45
CA LEU A 268 -10.16 20.28 -2.53
C LEU A 268 -11.42 20.64 -3.33
N LYS A 269 -12.55 20.89 -2.68
CA LYS A 269 -13.81 21.23 -3.37
C LYS A 269 -13.73 22.51 -4.23
N ALA A 270 -12.80 23.41 -3.91
CA ALA A 270 -12.54 24.64 -4.66
C ALA A 270 -11.61 24.44 -5.87
N THR A 271 -10.91 23.30 -5.98
CA THR A 271 -10.01 22.97 -7.10
C THR A 271 -10.76 22.48 -8.34
N GLU A 272 -10.20 22.72 -9.53
CA GLU A 272 -10.78 22.23 -10.79
C GLU A 272 -10.63 20.71 -10.90
N GLU A 273 -9.53 20.20 -10.32
CA GLU A 273 -9.16 18.80 -10.16
C GLU A 273 -10.22 17.99 -9.39
N TYR A 274 -10.91 18.59 -8.41
CA TYR A 274 -12.04 17.94 -7.75
C TYR A 274 -13.22 17.69 -8.69
N ASN A 275 -13.47 18.58 -9.65
CA ASN A 275 -14.51 18.34 -10.65
C ASN A 275 -14.11 17.21 -11.61
N GLU A 276 -12.83 17.08 -11.94
CA GLU A 276 -12.33 15.95 -12.73
C GLU A 276 -12.49 14.63 -11.98
N ILE A 277 -12.12 14.57 -10.69
CA ILE A 277 -12.30 13.38 -9.85
C ILE A 277 -13.80 13.05 -9.72
N LYS A 278 -14.64 14.06 -9.47
CA LYS A 278 -16.11 13.96 -9.40
C LYS A 278 -16.71 13.39 -10.67
N ASN A 279 -16.25 13.84 -11.84
CA ASN A 279 -16.77 13.40 -13.13
C ASN A 279 -16.20 12.04 -13.56
N SER A 280 -14.97 11.73 -13.15
CA SER A 280 -14.29 10.48 -13.48
C SER A 280 -14.70 9.31 -12.57
N CYS A 281 -15.17 9.59 -11.34
CA CYS A 281 -15.54 8.54 -10.39
C CYS A 281 -16.60 8.98 -9.37
N PHE A 282 -17.84 8.59 -9.60
CA PHE A 282 -18.95 8.85 -8.69
C PHE A 282 -18.85 8.10 -7.35
N SER A 283 -18.13 6.96 -7.29
CA SER A 283 -17.96 6.19 -6.04
C SER A 283 -17.02 6.88 -5.04
N PHE A 284 -16.02 7.62 -5.51
CA PHE A 284 -15.14 8.42 -4.65
C PHE A 284 -15.93 9.52 -3.91
N LEU A 285 -16.84 10.20 -4.61
CA LEU A 285 -17.68 11.21 -3.97
C LEU A 285 -18.63 10.63 -2.93
N LEU A 286 -19.24 9.48 -3.21
CA LEU A 286 -20.09 8.82 -2.22
C LEU A 286 -19.28 8.42 -1.00
N GLU A 287 -18.09 7.85 -1.16
CA GLU A 287 -17.26 7.43 -0.03
C GLU A 287 -16.73 8.60 0.80
N VAL A 288 -16.27 9.68 0.15
CA VAL A 288 -15.82 10.90 0.84
C VAL A 288 -17.01 11.60 1.51
N THR A 289 -18.14 11.74 0.82
CA THR A 289 -19.33 12.41 1.37
C THR A 289 -19.93 11.59 2.52
N ASP A 290 -20.05 10.27 2.39
CA ASP A 290 -20.52 9.39 3.46
C ASP A 290 -19.58 9.44 4.69
N LYS A 291 -18.26 9.46 4.49
CA LYS A 291 -17.29 9.56 5.59
C LYS A 291 -17.29 10.96 6.24
N VAL A 292 -17.41 12.03 5.47
CA VAL A 292 -17.54 13.41 5.99
C VAL A 292 -18.86 13.57 6.74
N ASP A 293 -19.96 13.08 6.19
CA ASP A 293 -21.29 13.10 6.83
C ASP A 293 -21.31 12.25 8.11
N MET A 294 -20.59 11.11 8.16
CA MET A 294 -20.42 10.31 9.39
C MET A 294 -19.67 11.08 10.49
N ILE A 295 -18.72 11.95 10.13
CA ILE A 295 -17.95 12.79 11.07
C ILE A 295 -18.79 13.98 11.53
N ASP A 296 -19.50 14.66 10.62
CA ASP A 296 -20.38 15.81 10.92
C ASP A 296 -21.65 15.40 11.69
N MET A 297 -22.11 14.15 11.52
CA MET A 297 -23.25 13.58 12.25
C MET A 297 -22.91 13.08 13.65
N ALA A 298 -21.64 13.14 14.12
CA ALA A 298 -21.28 12.70 15.47
C ALA A 298 -21.93 13.61 16.55
N PRO A 299 -22.98 13.17 17.26
CA PRO A 299 -23.60 13.98 18.30
C PRO A 299 -22.90 13.72 19.62
N LYS A 300 -22.76 14.77 20.44
CA LYS A 300 -22.57 14.68 21.88
C LYS A 300 -23.50 13.61 22.46
N ALA A 301 -22.91 12.64 23.17
CA ALA A 301 -23.51 11.51 23.90
C ALA A 301 -25.04 11.38 23.91
N SER A 302 -25.55 10.25 23.38
CA SER A 302 -26.62 9.48 24.04
C SER A 302 -26.61 8.03 23.55
N SER A 303 -26.49 7.11 24.50
CA SER A 303 -26.53 5.66 24.30
C SER A 303 -27.89 5.21 23.78
N SER A 304 -27.94 4.42 22.72
CA SER A 304 -29.10 3.55 22.45
C SER A 304 -28.70 2.21 21.81
N ASN A 305 -28.65 1.19 22.68
CA ASN A 305 -28.96 -0.23 22.49
C ASN A 305 -28.44 -0.98 21.25
N LEU A 306 -27.26 -1.60 21.38
CA LEU A 306 -26.92 -2.84 20.66
C LEU A 306 -27.89 -3.96 21.07
N GLN A 307 -28.64 -4.52 20.12
CA GLN A 307 -29.35 -5.78 20.35
C GLN A 307 -28.38 -6.95 20.18
N SER A 308 -28.30 -7.74 21.25
CA SER A 308 -27.46 -8.91 21.44
C SER A 308 -27.86 -10.09 20.53
N HIS A 309 -26.86 -10.74 19.94
CA HIS A 309 -27.01 -11.98 19.18
C HIS A 309 -27.42 -13.15 20.09
N LYS A 310 -28.58 -13.77 19.80
CA LYS A 310 -29.00 -15.02 20.44
C LYS A 310 -28.24 -16.20 19.84
N ARG A 311 -27.34 -16.80 20.63
CA ARG A 311 -26.82 -18.16 20.41
C ARG A 311 -27.91 -19.17 20.73
N LYS A 312 -28.35 -19.96 19.75
CA LYS A 312 -29.19 -21.14 19.99
C LYS A 312 -28.37 -22.38 19.68
N ARG A 313 -28.20 -23.23 20.70
CA ARG A 313 -27.45 -24.48 20.64
C ARG A 313 -28.43 -25.56 20.18
N ASN A 314 -28.25 -26.11 18.98
CA ASN A 314 -28.90 -27.36 18.60
C ASN A 314 -27.92 -28.52 18.82
N ASP A 315 -28.45 -29.58 19.40
CA ASP A 315 -27.78 -30.84 19.72
C ASP A 315 -27.41 -31.57 18.43
N GLY A 316 -26.11 -31.84 18.25
CA GLY A 316 -25.54 -32.40 17.02
C GLY A 316 -24.41 -31.57 16.37
N GLY A 317 -23.28 -31.42 17.07
CA GLY A 317 -21.93 -31.29 16.49
C GLY A 317 -21.49 -30.08 15.64
N GLN A 318 -22.37 -29.28 15.04
CA GLN A 318 -21.99 -28.19 14.12
C GLN A 318 -22.54 -26.82 14.58
N VAL A 319 -21.65 -25.81 14.71
CA VAL A 319 -22.03 -24.47 15.16
C VAL A 319 -22.39 -23.62 13.94
N VAL A 320 -23.68 -23.56 13.61
CA VAL A 320 -24.16 -22.73 12.51
C VAL A 320 -24.25 -21.26 12.94
N VAL A 321 -23.53 -20.38 12.26
CA VAL A 321 -23.56 -18.91 12.44
C VAL A 321 -24.41 -18.29 11.33
N HIS A 322 -25.46 -17.56 11.74
CA HIS A 322 -26.37 -16.88 10.82
C HIS A 322 -25.97 -15.42 10.63
N GLY A 323 -26.02 -14.93 9.38
CA GLY A 323 -25.79 -13.54 9.02
C GLY A 323 -26.73 -13.07 7.91
N SER A 324 -26.96 -11.77 7.83
CA SER A 324 -27.74 -11.16 6.76
C SER A 324 -27.12 -9.84 6.33
N HIS A 325 -27.15 -9.57 5.02
CA HIS A 325 -26.64 -8.33 4.44
C HIS A 325 -27.65 -7.77 3.43
N LYS A 326 -27.89 -6.46 3.50
CA LYS A 326 -28.77 -5.74 2.57
C LYS A 326 -27.91 -4.85 1.68
N PHE A 327 -28.01 -5.05 0.38
CA PHE A 327 -27.31 -4.25 -0.62
C PHE A 327 -28.32 -3.54 -1.53
N THR A 328 -28.32 -2.20 -1.51
CA THR A 328 -29.21 -1.38 -2.34
C THR A 328 -28.40 -0.60 -3.35
N ILE A 329 -28.73 -0.74 -4.63
CA ILE A 329 -28.15 0.00 -5.75
C ILE A 329 -29.16 1.05 -6.20
N PRO A 330 -28.98 2.35 -5.88
CA PRO A 330 -29.86 3.40 -6.37
C PRO A 330 -29.66 3.62 -7.87
N TYR A 331 -30.73 4.02 -8.58
CA TYR A 331 -30.69 4.32 -10.02
C TYR A 331 -30.05 3.19 -10.86
N PHE A 332 -30.45 1.94 -10.60
CA PHE A 332 -29.85 0.72 -11.13
C PHE A 332 -29.58 0.75 -12.63
N ARG A 333 -30.52 1.25 -13.45
CA ARG A 333 -30.32 1.32 -14.91
C ARG A 333 -29.32 2.39 -15.33
N ALA A 334 -29.28 3.51 -14.60
CA ALA A 334 -28.28 4.55 -14.83
C ALA A 334 -26.87 4.06 -14.45
N VAL A 335 -26.75 3.37 -13.33
CA VAL A 335 -25.51 2.72 -12.88
C VAL A 335 -25.04 1.68 -13.89
N GLN A 336 -25.94 0.83 -14.39
CA GLN A 336 -25.62 -0.16 -15.44
C GLN A 336 -25.04 0.53 -16.70
N ARG A 337 -25.70 1.58 -17.20
CA ARG A 337 -25.24 2.30 -18.40
C ARG A 337 -23.89 2.98 -18.19
N SER A 338 -23.69 3.59 -17.02
CA SER A 338 -22.45 4.27 -16.67
C SER A 338 -21.27 3.29 -16.56
N LEU A 339 -21.46 2.15 -15.88
CA LEU A 339 -20.41 1.14 -15.75
C LEU A 339 -20.03 0.54 -17.11
N LEU A 340 -21.03 0.20 -17.94
CA LEU A 340 -20.80 -0.36 -19.27
C LEU A 340 -20.08 0.62 -20.21
N ALA A 341 -20.30 1.93 -20.06
CA ALA A 341 -19.61 2.96 -20.84
C ALA A 341 -18.09 3.01 -20.55
N VAL A 342 -17.68 2.60 -19.36
CA VAL A 342 -16.27 2.55 -18.91
C VAL A 342 -15.71 1.12 -19.01
N GLY A 343 -16.38 0.21 -19.72
CA GLY A 343 -15.96 -1.19 -19.88
C GLY A 343 -16.05 -2.04 -18.61
N LYS A 344 -16.71 -1.55 -17.55
CA LYS A 344 -16.99 -2.31 -16.33
C LYS A 344 -18.38 -2.94 -16.39
N ASN A 345 -18.52 -4.14 -15.85
CA ASN A 345 -19.81 -4.84 -15.83
C ASN A 345 -20.17 -5.40 -14.44
N THR A 346 -19.50 -4.96 -13.38
CA THR A 346 -19.69 -5.48 -12.02
C THR A 346 -19.72 -4.33 -11.01
N ILE A 347 -20.61 -4.44 -10.02
CA ILE A 347 -20.67 -3.59 -8.82
C ILE A 347 -20.72 -4.49 -7.57
N CYS A 348 -20.15 -4.06 -6.45
CA CYS A 348 -20.12 -4.84 -5.20
C CYS A 348 -20.55 -4.02 -3.99
N SER A 349 -21.05 -4.70 -2.96
CA SER A 349 -21.38 -4.15 -1.65
C SER A 349 -20.12 -3.84 -0.83
N GLY A 350 -20.31 -3.18 0.31
CA GLY A 350 -19.30 -3.19 1.37
C GLY A 350 -19.05 -4.60 1.90
N ILE A 351 -17.91 -4.79 2.58
CA ILE A 351 -17.53 -6.04 3.21
C ILE A 351 -18.36 -6.24 4.49
N PHE A 352 -18.86 -7.45 4.72
CA PHE A 352 -19.60 -7.82 5.92
C PHE A 352 -19.09 -9.13 6.52
N GLN A 353 -19.09 -9.24 7.84
CA GLN A 353 -18.49 -10.36 8.54
C GLN A 353 -19.55 -11.37 9.03
N VAL A 354 -19.38 -12.65 8.69
CA VAL A 354 -20.24 -13.75 9.16
C VAL A 354 -19.39 -14.99 9.39
N GLY A 355 -19.53 -15.63 10.55
CA GLY A 355 -18.81 -16.86 10.87
C GLY A 355 -17.29 -16.73 10.94
N GLY A 356 -16.76 -15.51 11.14
CA GLY A 356 -15.32 -15.25 11.14
C GLY A 356 -14.71 -14.91 9.76
N TYR A 357 -15.52 -14.94 8.70
CA TYR A 357 -15.08 -14.64 7.33
C TYR A 357 -15.60 -13.28 6.86
N ASN A 358 -14.81 -12.64 6.00
CA ASN A 358 -15.18 -11.40 5.33
C ASN A 358 -15.85 -11.72 3.99
N TRP A 359 -17.10 -11.30 3.84
CA TRP A 359 -17.92 -11.56 2.66
C TRP A 359 -18.20 -10.27 1.90
N GLN A 360 -18.37 -10.40 0.58
CA GLN A 360 -18.75 -9.28 -0.28
C GLN A 360 -19.77 -9.75 -1.32
N LEU A 361 -20.88 -9.02 -1.45
CA LEU A 361 -21.94 -9.31 -2.41
C LEU A 361 -21.71 -8.52 -3.70
N CYS A 362 -21.75 -9.16 -4.85
CA CYS A 362 -21.49 -8.53 -6.14
C CYS A 362 -22.60 -8.80 -7.15
N VAL A 363 -22.85 -7.83 -8.01
CA VAL A 363 -23.80 -7.88 -9.13
C VAL A 363 -23.02 -7.68 -10.42
N ARG A 364 -23.13 -8.60 -11.37
CA ARG A 364 -22.51 -8.53 -12.70
C ARG A 364 -23.57 -8.54 -13.80
N TRP A 365 -23.48 -7.60 -14.73
CA TRP A 365 -24.32 -7.56 -15.92
C TRP A 365 -23.74 -8.43 -17.05
N LEU A 366 -24.61 -9.15 -17.75
CA LEU A 366 -24.23 -9.98 -18.89
C LEU A 366 -24.39 -9.18 -20.19
N TYR A 367 -23.31 -9.08 -20.98
CA TYR A 367 -23.35 -8.42 -22.29
C TYR A 367 -24.29 -9.14 -23.27
N PRO A 368 -24.95 -8.43 -24.21
CA PRO A 368 -24.81 -7.01 -24.55
C PRO A 368 -25.86 -6.07 -23.91
N SER A 369 -25.57 -4.77 -23.98
CA SER A 369 -26.09 -3.59 -23.27
C SER A 369 -27.61 -3.38 -23.11
N ASN A 370 -28.44 -4.26 -23.69
CA ASN A 370 -29.90 -4.24 -23.62
C ASN A 370 -30.49 -5.40 -22.80
N SER A 371 -29.66 -6.27 -22.23
CA SER A 371 -30.13 -7.36 -21.38
C SER A 371 -30.63 -6.80 -20.04
N SER A 372 -31.83 -7.24 -19.63
CA SER A 372 -32.32 -7.07 -18.25
C SER A 372 -31.78 -8.17 -17.32
N GLU A 373 -30.69 -8.83 -17.75
CA GLU A 373 -30.11 -9.97 -17.07
C GLU A 373 -28.85 -9.56 -16.31
N PHE A 374 -28.85 -9.88 -15.03
CA PHE A 374 -27.70 -9.68 -14.16
C PHE A 374 -27.53 -10.90 -13.26
N VAL A 375 -26.35 -11.01 -12.69
CA VAL A 375 -25.93 -12.16 -11.93
C VAL A 375 -25.47 -11.66 -10.56
N VAL A 376 -26.07 -12.18 -9.50
CA VAL A 376 -25.66 -11.89 -8.12
C VAL A 376 -24.77 -13.03 -7.63
N TYR A 377 -23.62 -12.70 -7.05
CA TYR A 377 -22.71 -13.67 -6.48
C TYR A 377 -22.07 -13.16 -5.19
N LEU A 378 -21.65 -14.09 -4.34
CA LEU A 378 -21.00 -13.78 -3.07
C LEU A 378 -19.53 -14.20 -3.12
N CYS A 379 -18.64 -13.36 -2.61
CA CYS A 379 -17.19 -13.57 -2.55
C CYS A 379 -16.72 -13.63 -1.10
N VAL A 380 -15.69 -14.44 -0.82
CA VAL A 380 -14.89 -14.38 0.41
C VAL A 380 -13.66 -13.53 0.14
N VAL A 381 -13.42 -12.50 0.95
CA VAL A 381 -12.34 -11.50 0.75
C VAL A 381 -11.09 -11.81 1.57
N SER A 382 -11.23 -12.43 2.74
CA SER A 382 -10.11 -12.96 3.54
C SER A 382 -10.58 -13.98 4.59
N SER A 383 -9.69 -14.90 4.97
CA SER A 383 -9.94 -15.92 6.00
C SER A 383 -8.98 -15.78 7.19
N PHE A 384 -9.45 -16.12 8.39
CA PHE A 384 -8.59 -16.51 9.51
C PHE A 384 -8.67 -18.04 9.60
N GLU A 385 -7.62 -18.71 9.16
CA GLU A 385 -7.21 -20.07 9.57
C GLU A 385 -7.95 -21.31 9.02
N THR A 386 -8.91 -21.24 8.08
CA THR A 386 -9.44 -22.48 7.47
C THR A 386 -9.52 -22.49 5.94
N SER A 387 -9.10 -23.61 5.36
CA SER A 387 -9.00 -23.82 3.90
C SER A 387 -10.36 -24.07 3.22
N HIS A 388 -11.43 -24.34 3.98
CA HIS A 388 -12.75 -24.71 3.48
C HIS A 388 -13.87 -24.23 4.40
N VAL A 389 -14.82 -23.45 3.87
CA VAL A 389 -16.00 -22.97 4.61
C VAL A 389 -17.27 -23.52 3.99
N THR A 390 -18.07 -24.26 4.75
CA THR A 390 -19.38 -24.74 4.27
C THR A 390 -20.45 -23.71 4.60
N THR A 391 -21.22 -23.26 3.61
CA THR A 391 -22.27 -22.26 3.79
C THR A 391 -23.55 -22.57 3.01
N SER A 392 -24.68 -22.09 3.50
CA SER A 392 -25.94 -22.04 2.73
C SER A 392 -26.32 -20.58 2.50
N ILE A 393 -26.68 -20.22 1.26
CA ILE A 393 -26.92 -18.84 0.85
C ILE A 393 -28.33 -18.70 0.28
N GLY A 394 -29.06 -17.69 0.74
CA GLY A 394 -30.34 -17.28 0.17
C GLY A 394 -30.30 -15.84 -0.33
N PHE A 395 -30.72 -15.61 -1.57
CA PHE A 395 -30.92 -14.27 -2.12
C PHE A 395 -32.41 -13.97 -2.27
N LYS A 396 -32.82 -12.80 -1.80
CA LYS A 396 -34.13 -12.22 -2.08
C LYS A 396 -33.93 -10.87 -2.73
N ILE A 397 -34.60 -10.65 -3.87
CA ILE A 397 -34.52 -9.39 -4.60
C ILE A 397 -35.87 -8.69 -4.50
N ASP A 398 -35.83 -7.44 -4.03
CA ASP A 398 -36.96 -6.54 -4.12
C ASP A 398 -36.85 -5.79 -5.45
N ASP A 399 -37.76 -6.08 -6.39
CA ASP A 399 -37.82 -5.43 -7.70
C ASP A 399 -38.29 -3.97 -7.55
N PRO A 400 -37.69 -2.98 -8.24
CA PRO A 400 -38.24 -1.63 -8.38
C PRO A 400 -39.69 -1.58 -8.91
N SER A 401 -40.20 -2.64 -9.54
CA SER A 401 -41.62 -2.73 -9.94
C SER A 401 -42.61 -3.06 -8.80
N GLY A 402 -42.11 -3.34 -7.60
CA GLY A 402 -42.93 -3.76 -6.44
C GLY A 402 -43.29 -5.25 -6.40
N MET A 403 -42.85 -6.03 -7.39
CA MET A 403 -43.03 -7.49 -7.43
C MET A 403 -41.80 -8.20 -6.86
N SER A 404 -41.88 -8.75 -5.64
CA SER A 404 -40.77 -9.53 -5.08
C SER A 404 -40.53 -10.79 -5.92
N LEU A 405 -39.32 -10.97 -6.46
CA LEU A 405 -38.93 -12.22 -7.09
C LEU A 405 -38.91 -13.35 -6.04
N PRO A 406 -39.26 -14.59 -6.39
CA PRO A 406 -39.22 -15.70 -5.45
C PRO A 406 -37.80 -15.83 -4.87
N PRO A 407 -37.65 -16.00 -3.54
CA PRO A 407 -36.35 -16.12 -2.91
C PRO A 407 -35.65 -17.37 -3.45
N ILE A 408 -34.43 -17.19 -3.96
CA ILE A 408 -33.60 -18.30 -4.41
C ILE A 408 -32.75 -18.74 -3.22
N THR A 409 -33.01 -19.93 -2.71
CA THR A 409 -32.20 -20.54 -1.65
C THR A 409 -31.30 -21.62 -2.25
N MET A 410 -29.99 -21.45 -2.11
CA MET A 410 -28.98 -22.44 -2.47
C MET A 410 -28.51 -23.15 -1.19
N VAL A 411 -28.59 -24.48 -1.18
CA VAL A 411 -28.33 -25.30 0.01
C VAL A 411 -26.96 -25.97 -0.10
N GLU A 412 -26.15 -25.77 0.94
CA GLU A 412 -24.83 -26.38 1.24
C GLU A 412 -23.75 -26.31 0.14
N GLU A 413 -22.82 -25.36 0.28
CA GLU A 413 -21.66 -25.21 -0.61
C GLU A 413 -20.34 -24.95 0.15
N ILE A 414 -19.24 -25.48 -0.38
CA ILE A 414 -17.87 -25.36 0.19
C ILE A 414 -17.11 -24.25 -0.55
N PHE A 415 -16.69 -23.21 0.17
CA PHE A 415 -15.86 -22.11 -0.33
C PHE A 415 -14.39 -22.35 0.02
N THR A 416 -13.47 -22.12 -0.93
CA THR A 416 -12.01 -22.20 -0.72
C THR A 416 -11.33 -20.90 -1.11
N GLU A 417 -10.17 -20.61 -0.50
CA GLU A 417 -9.43 -19.33 -0.55
C GLU A 417 -8.89 -18.90 -1.94
N ALA A 418 -9.30 -19.57 -3.02
CA ALA A 418 -8.95 -19.23 -4.39
C ALA A 418 -10.24 -19.11 -5.25
N GLU A 419 -10.60 -17.89 -5.61
CA GLU A 419 -11.48 -17.52 -6.75
C GLU A 419 -12.69 -18.43 -7.07
N TYR A 420 -13.60 -18.66 -6.12
CA TYR A 420 -14.90 -19.27 -6.46
C TYR A 420 -16.03 -18.23 -6.49
N PHE A 421 -16.54 -17.99 -7.70
CA PHE A 421 -17.73 -17.19 -7.97
C PHE A 421 -18.94 -18.11 -8.14
N ARG A 422 -19.87 -18.11 -7.18
CA ARG A 422 -21.16 -18.80 -7.33
C ARG A 422 -22.27 -17.80 -7.54
N HIS A 423 -23.05 -18.03 -8.59
CA HIS A 423 -23.71 -16.97 -9.29
C HIS A 423 -25.18 -17.34 -9.53
N ALA A 424 -26.10 -16.52 -9.03
CA ALA A 424 -27.53 -16.65 -9.27
C ALA A 424 -27.90 -15.67 -10.39
N LYS A 425 -28.41 -16.20 -11.50
CA LYS A 425 -28.86 -15.40 -12.64
C LYS A 425 -30.28 -14.90 -12.39
N PHE A 426 -30.47 -13.59 -12.53
CA PHE A 426 -31.75 -12.93 -12.39
C PHE A 426 -32.08 -12.14 -13.65
N THR A 427 -33.37 -12.07 -13.98
CA THR A 427 -33.90 -11.29 -15.10
C THR A 427 -34.94 -10.34 -14.56
N LEU A 428 -34.70 -9.04 -14.69
CA LEU A 428 -35.66 -8.02 -14.27
C LEU A 428 -36.82 -7.96 -15.25
N MET A 429 -38.06 -7.93 -14.75
CA MET A 429 -39.23 -7.72 -15.59
C MET A 429 -39.25 -6.27 -16.09
N LYS A 430 -39.69 -6.05 -17.33
CA LYS A 430 -39.82 -4.70 -17.90
C LYS A 430 -40.92 -3.96 -17.13
N SER A 431 -40.54 -3.09 -16.18
CA SER A 431 -41.46 -2.13 -15.56
C SER A 431 -42.12 -1.27 -16.64
N THR A 432 -43.46 -1.26 -16.65
CA THR A 432 -44.30 -0.40 -17.50
C THR A 432 -44.69 0.92 -16.82
N ASN A 433 -44.34 1.12 -15.54
CA ASN A 433 -44.81 2.26 -14.75
C ASN A 433 -43.63 3.09 -14.20
N SER A 434 -43.59 4.35 -14.60
CA SER A 434 -42.51 5.33 -14.41
C SER A 434 -42.53 6.05 -13.04
N SER A 435 -42.92 5.38 -11.95
CA SER A 435 -43.14 6.06 -10.66
C SER A 435 -42.43 5.46 -9.45
N HIS A 436 -41.57 4.45 -9.62
CA HIS A 436 -40.79 3.91 -8.51
C HIS A 436 -39.32 4.31 -8.64
N ASP A 437 -38.74 4.63 -7.49
CA ASP A 437 -37.31 4.85 -7.28
C ASP A 437 -36.57 3.66 -7.92
N ASP A 438 -35.81 3.88 -8.99
CA ASP A 438 -35.19 2.87 -9.89
C ASP A 438 -34.07 2.10 -9.18
N SER A 439 -34.23 1.84 -7.88
CA SER A 439 -33.29 1.17 -6.99
C SER A 439 -33.51 -0.34 -6.99
N LEU A 440 -32.42 -1.10 -7.00
CA LEU A 440 -32.46 -2.55 -6.81
C LEU A 440 -31.98 -2.88 -5.40
N THR A 441 -32.78 -3.59 -4.61
CA THR A 441 -32.37 -4.06 -3.28
C THR A 441 -32.26 -5.57 -3.25
N ILE A 442 -31.10 -6.05 -2.80
CA ILE A 442 -30.78 -7.47 -2.63
C ILE A 442 -30.58 -7.75 -1.15
N HIS A 443 -31.34 -8.70 -0.62
CA HIS A 443 -31.16 -9.26 0.71
C HIS A 443 -30.45 -10.59 0.58
N CYS A 444 -29.28 -10.70 1.20
CA CYS A 444 -28.50 -11.92 1.29
C CYS A 444 -28.66 -12.49 2.71
N HIS A 445 -29.07 -13.74 2.80
CA HIS A 445 -29.06 -14.53 4.03
C HIS A 445 -27.98 -15.60 3.91
N LEU A 446 -27.09 -15.67 4.89
CA LEU A 446 -25.94 -16.55 4.90
C LEU A 446 -25.92 -17.36 6.20
N ASN A 447 -25.77 -18.67 6.08
CA ASN A 447 -25.50 -19.54 7.22
C ASN A 447 -24.12 -20.18 7.00
N VAL A 448 -23.23 -20.02 7.97
CA VAL A 448 -21.86 -20.57 7.95
C VAL A 448 -21.78 -21.68 8.98
N THR A 449 -21.35 -22.89 8.60
CA THR A 449 -21.32 -24.08 9.48
C THR A 449 -19.93 -24.54 9.83
#